data_AF-A0A5P1FFN0-F1
#
_entry.id   AF-A0A5P1FFN0-F1
#
_cell.length_a   1.000
_cell.length_b   1.000
_cell.length_c   1.000
_cell.angle_alpha   90.00
_cell.angle_beta   90.00
_cell.angle_gamma   90.00
#
_symmetry.space_group_name_H-M   'P 1'
#
loop_
_entity.id
_entity.type
_entity.pdbx_description
1 polymer ?
#
loop_
_entity_poly.entity_id
_entity_poly.type
_entity_poly.pdbx_seq_one_letter_code
_entity_poly.pdbx_strand_id
1 'polypeptide(L)'
;MDEIAFIKITMYLAREATKLWRKIATETALEVQILLEKWHLLLLGLIFQYIHGLAARGVHYLHRPGPVLQDLGFMILPELGRERSYISETVFTVIFLSFLLWTFHPFIFHSKRFYTVLIWRRVLAFLVASQMLRIVTFYSTQLPGPNYHCREGSELATLPPPDSVWEVLLINFPRGVNYGCGDLIFSSHMIFTLVFVRVYHIWLW
;
A
#
# COMPACT_ATOMS: atom_id res chain seq x y z
N MET A 1 -21.43 -48.59 3.46
CA MET A 1 -21.74 -47.52 4.43
C MET A 1 -21.06 -46.20 4.06
N ASP A 2 -19.93 -46.26 3.35
CA ASP A 2 -19.15 -45.09 2.89
C ASP A 2 -19.81 -44.27 1.77
N GLU A 3 -20.54 -44.91 0.86
CA GLU A 3 -21.15 -44.24 -0.29
C GLU A 3 -22.27 -43.27 0.13
N ILE A 4 -23.11 -43.66 1.09
CA ILE A 4 -24.18 -42.81 1.64
C ILE A 4 -23.59 -41.63 2.42
N ALA A 5 -22.49 -41.84 3.15
CA ALA A 5 -21.79 -40.77 3.87
C ALA A 5 -21.17 -39.77 2.88
N PHE A 6 -20.54 -40.27 1.81
CA PHE A 6 -19.97 -39.45 0.75
C PHE A 6 -21.03 -38.60 0.01
N ILE A 7 -22.19 -39.18 -0.31
CA ILE A 7 -23.31 -38.45 -0.93
C ILE A 7 -23.82 -37.35 -0.01
N LYS A 8 -24.01 -37.63 1.29
CA LYS A 8 -24.45 -36.62 2.28
C LYS A 8 -23.45 -35.46 2.41
N ILE A 9 -22.15 -35.75 2.46
CA ILE A 9 -21.09 -34.73 2.52
C ILE A 9 -21.11 -33.87 1.25
N THR A 10 -21.20 -34.49 0.07
CA THR A 10 -21.26 -33.79 -1.21
C THR A 10 -22.48 -32.88 -1.32
N MET A 11 -23.65 -33.37 -0.91
CA MET A 11 -24.88 -32.56 -0.88
C MET A 11 -24.77 -31.38 0.10
N TYR A 12 -24.17 -31.60 1.28
CA TYR A 12 -23.94 -30.53 2.26
C TYR A 12 -22.99 -29.46 1.70
N LEU A 13 -21.86 -29.87 1.13
CA LEU A 13 -20.89 -28.98 0.50
C LEU A 13 -21.52 -28.18 -0.64
N ALA A 14 -22.28 -28.83 -1.53
CA ALA A 14 -22.98 -28.17 -2.63
C ALA A 14 -23.99 -27.13 -2.11
N ARG A 15 -24.71 -27.44 -1.03
CA ARG A 15 -25.68 -26.52 -0.41
C ARG A 15 -24.99 -25.30 0.20
N GLU A 16 -23.93 -25.51 0.97
CA GLU A 16 -23.19 -24.40 1.59
C GLU A 16 -22.45 -23.55 0.54
N ALA A 17 -21.89 -24.18 -0.50
CA ALA A 17 -21.32 -23.47 -1.64
C ALA A 17 -22.36 -22.62 -2.38
N THR A 18 -23.58 -23.14 -2.59
CA THR A 18 -24.67 -22.39 -3.22
C THR A 18 -25.10 -21.17 -2.39
N LYS A 19 -25.18 -21.31 -1.06
CA LYS A 19 -25.49 -20.20 -0.15
C LYS A 19 -24.40 -19.13 -0.20
N LEU A 20 -23.13 -19.54 -0.14
CA LEU A 20 -21.99 -18.63 -0.23
C LEU A 20 -21.97 -17.91 -1.58
N TRP A 21 -22.17 -18.63 -2.69
CA TRP A 21 -22.22 -18.04 -4.02
C TRP A 21 -23.33 -16.99 -4.17
N ARG A 22 -24.54 -17.30 -3.70
CA ARG A 22 -25.66 -16.36 -3.72
C ARG A 22 -25.32 -15.10 -2.94
N LYS A 23 -24.69 -15.24 -1.77
CA LYS A 23 -24.24 -14.11 -0.96
C LYS A 23 -23.19 -13.26 -1.68
N ILE A 24 -22.13 -13.90 -2.20
CA ILE A 24 -21.08 -13.21 -2.96
C ILE A 24 -21.71 -12.44 -4.13
N ALA A 25 -22.64 -13.05 -4.86
CA ALA A 25 -23.35 -12.39 -5.96
C ALA A 25 -24.15 -11.16 -5.48
N THR A 26 -24.91 -11.28 -4.38
CA THR A 26 -25.68 -10.15 -3.84
C THR A 26 -24.80 -9.03 -3.32
N GLU A 27 -23.74 -9.33 -2.57
CA GLU A 27 -22.83 -8.30 -2.04
C GLU A 27 -22.05 -7.65 -3.19
N THR A 28 -21.60 -8.42 -4.18
CA THR A 28 -20.93 -7.89 -5.38
C THR A 28 -21.86 -6.96 -6.16
N ALA A 29 -23.13 -7.32 -6.34
CA ALA A 29 -24.08 -6.46 -7.03
C ALA A 29 -24.27 -5.12 -6.31
N LEU A 30 -24.39 -5.14 -4.98
CA LEU A 30 -24.49 -3.92 -4.16
C LEU A 30 -23.19 -3.09 -4.23
N GLU A 31 -22.03 -3.72 -4.12
CA GLU A 31 -20.75 -3.02 -4.24
C GLU A 31 -20.55 -2.39 -5.61
N VAL A 32 -20.94 -3.08 -6.69
CA VAL A 32 -20.89 -2.53 -8.05
C VAL A 32 -21.80 -1.32 -8.18
N GLN A 33 -23.01 -1.35 -7.62
CA GLN A 33 -23.89 -0.17 -7.60
C GLN A 33 -23.26 1.02 -6.87
N ILE A 34 -22.68 0.79 -5.69
CA ILE A 34 -22.00 1.85 -4.92
C ILE A 34 -20.78 2.37 -5.68
N LEU A 35 -20.02 1.48 -6.32
CA LEU A 35 -18.86 1.83 -7.13
C LEU A 35 -19.28 2.72 -8.31
N LEU A 36 -20.30 2.34 -9.07
CA LEU A 36 -20.81 3.13 -10.19
C LEU A 36 -21.32 4.51 -9.77
N GLU A 37 -21.85 4.65 -8.55
CA GLU A 37 -22.28 5.95 -8.04
C GLU A 37 -21.10 6.82 -7.57
N LYS A 38 -20.07 6.21 -6.95
CA LYS A 38 -18.98 6.92 -6.25
C LYS A 38 -17.59 6.77 -6.89
N TRP A 39 -17.49 6.24 -8.12
CA TRP A 39 -16.21 5.90 -8.77
C TRP A 39 -15.24 7.08 -8.91
N HIS A 40 -15.75 8.30 -9.11
CA HIS A 40 -14.93 9.50 -9.34
C HIS A 40 -13.84 9.69 -8.28
N LEU A 41 -14.15 9.49 -6.99
CA LEU A 41 -13.18 9.67 -5.90
C LEU A 41 -12.16 8.54 -5.83
N LEU A 42 -12.57 7.32 -6.18
CA LEU A 42 -11.63 6.20 -6.28
C LEU A 42 -10.68 6.40 -7.45
N LEU A 43 -11.21 6.78 -8.62
CA LEU A 43 -10.39 7.07 -9.79
C LEU A 43 -9.42 8.21 -9.50
N LEU A 44 -9.90 9.31 -8.91
CA LEU A 44 -9.04 10.43 -8.53
C LEU A 44 -7.92 9.99 -7.58
N GLY A 45 -8.25 9.17 -6.58
CA GLY A 45 -7.27 8.58 -5.67
C GLY A 45 -6.22 7.73 -6.38
N LEU A 46 -6.63 6.89 -7.34
CA LEU A 46 -5.74 6.04 -8.13
C LEU A 46 -4.84 6.85 -9.07
N ILE A 47 -5.39 7.86 -9.75
CA ILE A 47 -4.62 8.80 -10.57
C ILE A 47 -3.58 9.50 -9.69
N PHE A 48 -3.96 9.92 -8.48
CA PHE A 48 -3.03 10.54 -7.56
C PHE A 48 -1.93 9.59 -7.09
N GLN A 49 -2.20 8.29 -6.88
CA GLN A 49 -1.15 7.31 -6.58
C GLN A 49 -0.08 7.28 -7.68
N TYR A 50 -0.49 7.35 -8.94
CA TYR A 50 0.42 7.42 -10.07
C TYR A 50 1.21 8.74 -10.09
N ILE A 51 0.54 9.89 -9.90
CA ILE A 51 1.18 11.21 -9.80
C ILE A 51 2.21 11.24 -8.67
N HIS A 52 1.86 10.69 -7.51
CA HIS A 52 2.76 10.56 -6.37
C HIS A 52 3.99 9.71 -6.71
N GLY A 53 3.81 8.58 -7.40
CA GLY A 53 4.94 7.76 -7.87
C GLY A 53 5.86 8.52 -8.82
N LEU A 54 5.28 9.29 -9.74
CA LEU A 54 6.04 10.13 -10.68
C LEU A 54 6.82 11.22 -9.94
N ALA A 55 6.18 11.90 -8.98
CA ALA A 55 6.78 12.92 -8.15
C ALA A 55 7.93 12.35 -7.29
N ALA A 56 7.74 11.19 -6.66
CA ALA A 56 8.78 10.51 -5.88
C ALA A 56 9.99 10.13 -6.75
N ARG A 57 9.75 9.66 -7.98
CA ARG A 57 10.83 9.40 -8.95
C ARG A 57 11.52 10.69 -9.39
N GLY A 58 10.76 11.76 -9.62
CA GLY A 58 11.30 13.08 -9.93
C GLY A 58 12.26 13.60 -8.86
N VAL A 59 11.88 13.46 -7.58
CA VAL A 59 12.73 13.81 -6.44
C VAL A 59 13.99 12.97 -6.41
N HIS A 60 13.92 11.68 -6.75
CA HIS A 60 15.11 10.81 -6.82
C HIS A 60 16.11 11.29 -7.89
N TYR A 61 15.66 11.80 -9.04
CA TYR A 61 16.58 12.44 -10.00
C TYR A 61 17.24 13.71 -9.45
N LEU A 62 16.54 14.46 -8.59
CA LEU A 62 17.07 15.65 -7.92
C LEU A 62 17.91 15.32 -6.68
N HIS A 63 17.88 14.07 -6.22
CA HIS A 63 18.51 13.62 -5.00
C HIS A 63 20.02 13.81 -5.09
N ARG A 64 20.60 14.41 -4.05
CA ARG A 64 22.05 14.50 -3.88
C ARG A 64 22.45 13.73 -2.63
N PRO A 65 23.29 12.70 -2.75
CA PRO A 65 23.78 11.99 -1.58
C PRO A 65 24.61 12.95 -0.75
N GLY A 66 24.49 12.80 0.57
CA GLY A 66 25.15 13.65 1.55
C GLY A 66 25.38 12.88 2.85
N PRO A 67 26.00 13.51 3.85
CA PRO A 67 26.15 12.91 5.17
C PRO A 67 24.77 12.64 5.78
N VAL A 68 24.65 11.51 6.49
CA VAL A 68 23.41 11.11 7.16
C VAL A 68 23.07 12.16 8.22
N LEU A 69 21.84 12.69 8.16
CA LEU A 69 21.36 13.63 9.16
C LEU A 69 21.24 12.95 10.53
N GLN A 70 21.58 13.71 11.58
CA GLN A 70 21.42 13.25 12.94
C GLN A 70 19.92 13.17 13.28
N ASP A 71 19.47 11.96 13.60
CA ASP A 71 18.10 11.67 14.02
C ASP A 71 18.13 11.14 15.46
N LEU A 72 17.35 11.75 16.36
CA LEU A 72 17.18 11.30 17.75
C LEU A 72 16.71 9.84 17.81
N GLY A 73 15.87 9.42 16.85
CA GLY A 73 15.45 8.05 16.69
C GLY A 73 16.62 7.09 16.44
N PHE A 74 17.54 7.43 15.53
CA PHE A 74 18.72 6.62 15.25
C PHE A 74 19.79 6.67 16.36
N MET A 75 19.79 7.74 17.17
CA MET A 75 20.65 7.81 18.35
C MET A 75 20.17 6.90 19.48
N ILE A 76 18.85 6.76 19.64
CA ILE A 76 18.25 5.93 20.69
C ILE A 76 18.13 4.47 20.23
N LEU A 77 17.78 4.25 18.97
CA LEU A 77 17.56 2.93 18.39
C LEU A 77 18.47 2.74 17.16
N PRO A 78 19.41 1.78 17.18
CA PRO A 78 20.29 1.57 16.05
C PRO A 78 19.50 1.09 14.83
N GLU A 79 19.99 1.43 13.63
CA GLU A 79 19.42 0.94 12.39
C GLU A 79 19.50 -0.60 12.28
N LEU A 80 18.50 -1.22 11.64
CA LEU A 80 18.47 -2.68 11.44
C LEU A 80 19.66 -3.18 10.61
N GLY A 81 20.22 -2.32 9.75
CA GLY A 81 21.32 -2.65 8.84
C GLY A 81 20.85 -3.33 7.55
N ARG A 82 21.74 -3.35 6.55
CA ARG A 82 21.45 -3.85 5.19
C ARG A 82 21.00 -5.31 5.17
N GLU A 83 21.62 -6.17 5.98
CA GLU A 83 21.30 -7.60 6.01
C GLU A 83 19.92 -7.90 6.58
N ARG A 84 19.37 -7.02 7.41
CA ARG A 84 18.07 -7.20 8.07
C ARG A 84 16.96 -6.35 7.44
N SER A 85 17.23 -5.70 6.30
CA SER A 85 16.26 -4.89 5.55
C SER A 85 14.98 -5.68 5.23
N TYR A 86 15.12 -6.98 4.96
CA TYR A 86 13.98 -7.88 4.69
C TYR A 86 12.94 -7.92 5.82
N ILE A 87 13.34 -7.66 7.07
CA ILE A 87 12.41 -7.66 8.22
C ILE A 87 11.36 -6.57 8.04
N SER A 88 11.78 -5.35 7.67
CA SER A 88 10.88 -4.22 7.42
C SER A 88 9.90 -4.53 6.29
N GLU A 89 10.41 -5.04 5.16
CA GLU A 89 9.58 -5.41 4.01
C GLU A 89 8.61 -6.54 4.33
N THR A 90 9.06 -7.54 5.10
CA THR A 90 8.21 -8.66 5.52
C THR A 90 7.08 -8.19 6.42
N VAL A 91 7.39 -7.37 7.44
CA VAL A 91 6.37 -6.82 8.36
C VAL A 91 5.35 -5.99 7.60
N PHE A 92 5.80 -5.10 6.73
CA PHE A 92 4.91 -4.29 5.89
C PHE A 92 4.02 -5.17 5.00
N THR A 93 4.62 -6.15 4.32
CA THR A 93 3.89 -7.07 3.45
C THR A 93 2.84 -7.87 4.22
N VAL A 94 3.18 -8.38 5.41
CA VAL A 94 2.23 -9.10 6.27
C VAL A 94 1.07 -8.19 6.65
N ILE A 95 1.32 -6.94 7.07
CA ILE A 95 0.26 -6.00 7.42
C ILE A 95 -0.61 -5.66 6.19
N PHE A 96 0.01 -5.39 5.05
CA PHE A 96 -0.66 -5.08 3.80
C PHE A 96 -1.58 -6.22 3.35
N LEU A 97 -1.06 -7.45 3.29
CA LEU A 97 -1.82 -8.63 2.88
C LEU A 97 -2.93 -8.94 3.89
N SER A 98 -2.66 -8.82 5.19
CA SER A 98 -3.68 -9.02 6.23
C SER A 98 -4.83 -8.02 6.08
N PHE A 99 -4.53 -6.74 5.82
CA PHE A 99 -5.55 -5.72 5.58
C PHE A 99 -6.33 -6.01 4.30
N LEU A 100 -5.64 -6.35 3.21
CA LEU A 100 -6.27 -6.68 1.92
C LEU A 100 -7.24 -7.85 2.07
N LEU A 101 -6.81 -8.95 2.70
CA LEU A 101 -7.67 -10.12 2.97
C LEU A 101 -8.86 -9.74 3.85
N TRP A 102 -8.65 -8.88 4.86
CA TRP A 102 -9.71 -8.40 5.72
C TRP A 102 -10.75 -7.55 4.96
N THR A 103 -10.38 -6.82 3.91
CA THR A 103 -11.36 -6.08 3.10
C THR A 103 -12.40 -7.00 2.43
N PHE A 104 -12.05 -8.27 2.17
CA PHE A 104 -12.98 -9.26 1.60
C PHE A 104 -13.80 -10.01 2.65
N HIS A 105 -13.62 -9.70 3.94
CA HIS A 105 -14.34 -10.35 5.03
C HIS A 105 -15.88 -10.32 4.88
N PRO A 106 -16.53 -9.22 4.43
CA PRO A 106 -17.99 -9.17 4.26
C PRO A 106 -18.56 -10.20 3.27
N PHE A 107 -17.79 -10.55 2.24
CA PHE A 107 -18.21 -11.53 1.23
C PHE A 107 -18.29 -12.94 1.80
N ILE A 108 -17.38 -13.28 2.72
CA ILE A 108 -17.26 -14.63 3.28
C ILE A 108 -18.06 -14.74 4.59
N PHE A 109 -17.85 -13.85 5.55
CA PHE A 109 -18.37 -13.97 6.92
C PHE A 109 -19.68 -13.20 7.13
N HIS A 110 -20.55 -13.72 8.01
CA HIS A 110 -21.87 -13.15 8.34
C HIS A 110 -21.84 -11.95 9.31
N SER A 111 -20.66 -11.44 9.67
CA SER A 111 -20.48 -10.42 10.71
C SER A 111 -20.84 -8.99 10.24
N LYS A 112 -20.50 -7.98 11.07
CA LYS A 112 -20.71 -6.53 10.84
C LYS A 112 -20.53 -6.15 9.36
N ARG A 113 -21.52 -5.42 8.81
CA ARG A 113 -21.58 -5.05 7.40
C ARG A 113 -20.81 -3.76 7.15
N PHE A 114 -19.72 -3.86 6.40
CA PHE A 114 -19.04 -2.71 5.79
C PHE A 114 -18.88 -2.98 4.29
N TYR A 115 -18.83 -1.90 3.49
CA TYR A 115 -18.66 -1.99 2.04
C TYR A 115 -17.21 -1.70 1.67
N THR A 116 -16.60 -2.58 0.87
CA THR A 116 -15.18 -2.50 0.46
C THR A 116 -14.90 -1.20 -0.27
N VAL A 117 -15.80 -0.79 -1.17
CA VAL A 117 -15.74 0.49 -1.91
C VAL A 117 -15.63 1.70 -0.98
N LEU A 118 -16.38 1.73 0.13
CA LEU A 118 -16.35 2.84 1.08
C LEU A 118 -15.07 2.85 1.92
N ILE A 119 -14.54 1.67 2.26
CA ILE A 119 -13.25 1.54 2.93
C ILE A 119 -12.14 2.10 2.05
N TRP A 120 -12.04 1.63 0.80
CA TRP A 120 -11.01 2.08 -0.13
C TRP A 120 -11.11 3.56 -0.46
N ARG A 121 -12.33 4.11 -0.49
CA ARG A 121 -12.52 5.56 -0.62
C ARG A 121 -11.90 6.33 0.55
N ARG A 122 -12.10 5.87 1.79
CA ARG A 122 -11.50 6.52 2.98
C ARG A 122 -9.99 6.35 2.99
N VAL A 123 -9.51 5.13 2.74
CA VAL A 123 -8.08 4.82 2.64
C VAL A 123 -7.41 5.75 1.61
N LEU A 124 -7.92 5.81 0.38
CA LEU A 124 -7.37 6.67 -0.66
C LEU A 124 -7.40 8.15 -0.28
N ALA A 125 -8.44 8.64 0.38
CA ALA A 125 -8.47 10.03 0.84
C ALA A 125 -7.34 10.36 1.83
N PHE A 126 -7.10 9.49 2.82
CA PHE A 126 -5.99 9.66 3.76
C PHE A 126 -4.63 9.49 3.11
N LEU A 127 -4.50 8.55 2.16
CA LEU A 127 -3.27 8.36 1.39
C LEU A 127 -2.95 9.61 0.55
N VAL A 128 -3.93 10.14 -0.20
CA VAL A 128 -3.76 11.35 -1.01
C VAL A 128 -3.31 12.52 -0.16
N ALA A 129 -3.96 12.77 0.98
CA ALA A 129 -3.58 13.86 1.87
C ALA A 129 -2.14 13.70 2.40
N SER A 130 -1.79 12.50 2.88
CA SER A 130 -0.46 12.22 3.45
C SER A 130 0.64 12.26 2.39
N GLN A 131 0.36 11.74 1.19
CA GLN A 131 1.28 11.73 0.07
C GLN A 131 1.44 13.12 -0.56
N MET A 132 0.41 13.97 -0.53
CA MET A 132 0.56 15.37 -0.94
C MET A 132 1.54 16.09 -0.02
N LEU A 133 1.40 15.93 1.30
CA LEU A 133 2.35 16.48 2.27
C LEU A 133 3.76 15.94 2.01
N ARG A 134 3.89 14.64 1.71
CA ARG A 134 5.17 14.03 1.33
C ARG A 134 5.79 14.67 0.10
N ILE A 135 5.03 14.86 -0.98
CA ILE A 135 5.54 15.48 -2.21
C ILE A 135 6.05 16.89 -1.89
N VAL A 136 5.26 17.67 -1.16
CA VAL A 136 5.64 19.04 -0.75
C VAL A 136 6.94 19.01 0.06
N THR A 137 7.04 18.15 1.08
CA THR A 137 8.27 18.06 1.89
C THR A 137 9.46 17.65 1.03
N PHE A 138 9.32 16.60 0.21
CA PHE A 138 10.39 16.07 -0.63
C PHE A 138 10.99 17.13 -1.57
N TYR A 139 10.14 17.89 -2.26
CA TYR A 139 10.60 18.93 -3.17
C TYR A 139 11.16 20.16 -2.43
N SER A 140 10.64 20.45 -1.23
CA SER A 140 11.08 21.61 -0.44
C SER A 140 12.41 21.40 0.29
N THR A 141 12.66 20.20 0.82
CA THR A 141 13.79 19.95 1.71
C THR A 141 14.96 19.27 1.00
N GLN A 142 14.68 18.39 0.02
CA GLN A 142 15.67 17.58 -0.69
C GLN A 142 16.70 16.91 0.25
N LEU A 143 16.26 16.49 1.45
CA LEU A 143 17.16 15.90 2.44
C LEU A 143 17.79 14.60 1.93
N PRO A 144 19.07 14.32 2.29
CA PRO A 144 19.70 13.06 1.95
C PRO A 144 18.96 11.90 2.62
N GLY A 145 18.78 10.82 1.87
CA GLY A 145 17.99 9.68 2.32
C GLY A 145 18.81 8.89 3.33
N PRO A 146 18.22 8.45 4.46
CA PRO A 146 18.94 7.69 5.48
C PRO A 146 19.33 6.28 5.00
N ASN A 147 18.62 5.77 3.99
CA ASN A 147 18.62 4.35 3.64
C ASN A 147 19.96 3.99 3.01
N TYR A 148 20.43 2.77 3.21
CA TYR A 148 21.77 2.34 2.80
C TYR A 148 22.02 2.52 1.30
N HIS A 149 20.98 2.38 0.47
CA HIS A 149 21.08 2.56 -0.99
C HIS A 149 21.04 4.02 -1.45
N CYS A 150 20.81 4.97 -0.55
CA CYS A 150 20.82 6.41 -0.82
C CYS A 150 22.09 7.12 -0.33
N ARG A 151 22.99 6.40 0.34
CA ARG A 151 24.24 6.95 0.88
C ARG A 151 25.28 7.17 -0.23
N GLU A 152 26.21 8.08 0.03
CA GLU A 152 27.38 8.30 -0.83
C GLU A 152 28.12 6.98 -1.12
N GLY A 153 28.49 6.76 -2.38
CA GLY A 153 29.15 5.53 -2.84
C GLY A 153 28.21 4.39 -3.24
N SER A 154 26.89 4.53 -3.07
CA SER A 154 25.93 3.55 -3.60
C SER A 154 25.54 3.85 -5.04
N GLU A 155 25.53 2.83 -5.90
CA GLU A 155 25.09 2.95 -7.31
C GLU A 155 23.62 3.36 -7.47
N LEU A 156 22.80 3.19 -6.43
CA LEU A 156 21.36 3.51 -6.44
C LEU A 156 21.06 4.88 -5.82
N ALA A 157 22.08 5.58 -5.29
CA ALA A 157 21.88 6.84 -4.60
C ALA A 157 21.45 7.95 -5.55
N THR A 158 22.00 7.97 -6.75
CA THR A 158 21.65 8.92 -7.81
C THR A 158 21.19 8.16 -9.05
N LEU A 159 20.07 8.59 -9.62
CA LEU A 159 19.66 8.11 -10.93
C LEU A 159 20.44 8.87 -12.03
N PRO A 160 20.90 8.18 -13.10
CA PRO A 160 21.45 8.88 -14.25
C PRO A 160 20.39 9.78 -14.88
N PRO A 161 20.76 10.86 -15.60
CA PRO A 161 19.80 11.67 -16.33
C PRO A 161 18.94 10.81 -17.26
N PRO A 162 17.61 11.05 -17.35
CA PRO A 162 16.75 10.23 -18.17
C PRO A 162 17.02 10.46 -19.66
N ASP A 163 17.20 9.37 -20.42
CA ASP A 163 17.44 9.44 -21.87
C ASP A 163 16.16 9.80 -22.65
N SER A 164 14.98 9.59 -22.04
CA SER A 164 13.70 9.91 -22.65
C SER A 164 12.61 10.22 -21.62
N VAL A 165 11.61 11.01 -22.02
CA VAL A 165 10.43 11.32 -21.20
C VAL A 165 9.65 10.05 -20.82
N TRP A 166 9.69 9.04 -21.69
CA TRP A 166 9.06 7.74 -21.45
C TRP A 166 9.68 7.01 -20.27
N GLU A 167 10.98 7.16 -20.04
CA GLU A 167 11.62 6.54 -18.89
C GLU A 167 11.04 7.07 -17.59
N VAL A 168 10.77 8.38 -17.52
CA VAL A 168 10.20 9.03 -16.33
C VAL A 168 8.73 8.66 -16.15
N LEU A 169 7.93 8.66 -17.23
CA LEU A 169 6.50 8.34 -17.22
C LEU A 169 6.23 6.84 -17.00
N LEU A 170 7.03 5.95 -17.58
CA LEU A 170 6.98 4.51 -17.36
C LEU A 170 7.76 4.20 -16.09
N ILE A 171 7.09 4.38 -14.95
CA ILE A 171 7.63 4.01 -13.64
C ILE A 171 7.89 2.50 -13.66
N ASN A 172 9.16 2.09 -13.53
CA ASN A 172 9.51 0.70 -13.26
C ASN A 172 8.99 0.35 -11.85
N PHE A 173 7.73 -0.07 -11.77
CA PHE A 173 7.00 -0.28 -10.51
C PHE A 173 7.81 -1.03 -9.43
N PRO A 174 8.46 -2.18 -9.71
CA PRO A 174 9.21 -2.91 -8.68
C PRO A 174 10.40 -2.13 -8.14
N ARG A 175 11.06 -1.33 -9.00
CA ARG A 175 12.25 -0.57 -8.62
C ARG A 175 11.88 0.74 -7.95
N GLY A 176 10.85 1.43 -8.45
CA GLY A 176 10.37 2.69 -7.89
C GLY A 176 9.70 2.53 -6.52
N VAL A 177 9.08 1.38 -6.24
CA VAL A 177 8.47 1.10 -4.92
C VAL A 177 9.54 0.80 -3.87
N ASN A 178 10.59 0.05 -4.22
CA ASN A 178 11.56 -0.46 -3.25
C ASN A 178 12.84 0.40 -3.13
N TYR A 179 13.22 1.12 -4.20
CA TYR A 179 14.49 1.84 -4.28
C TYR A 179 14.30 3.33 -4.55
N GLY A 180 13.34 3.97 -3.90
CA GLY A 180 13.23 5.42 -3.90
C GLY A 180 14.22 6.06 -2.92
N CYS A 181 14.87 7.15 -3.34
CA CYS A 181 15.65 8.02 -2.45
C CYS A 181 14.95 9.36 -2.29
N GLY A 182 14.66 9.72 -1.04
CA GLY A 182 13.95 10.92 -0.64
C GLY A 182 13.90 11.03 0.88
N ASP A 183 13.22 12.07 1.36
CA ASP A 183 13.11 12.39 2.79
C ASP A 183 12.32 11.31 3.58
N LEU A 184 12.58 11.21 4.87
CA LEU A 184 11.93 10.30 5.82
C LEU A 184 10.66 10.84 6.45
N ILE A 185 10.46 12.18 6.48
CA ILE A 185 9.39 12.82 7.27
C ILE A 185 8.03 12.16 7.01
N PHE A 186 7.77 11.78 5.75
CA PHE A 186 6.57 11.05 5.35
C PHE A 186 6.93 9.72 4.65
N SER A 187 7.37 8.72 5.41
CA SER A 187 7.69 7.38 4.90
C SER A 187 6.47 6.63 4.31
N SER A 188 6.66 5.90 3.21
CA SER A 188 5.58 5.21 2.49
C SER A 188 5.03 4.10 3.36
N HIS A 189 5.90 3.19 3.79
CA HIS A 189 5.57 2.06 4.64
C HIS A 189 4.83 2.53 5.89
N MET A 190 5.30 3.60 6.53
CA MET A 190 4.64 4.17 7.71
C MET A 190 3.24 4.73 7.40
N ILE A 191 3.09 5.53 6.34
CA ILE A 191 1.79 6.08 5.94
C ILE A 191 0.80 4.93 5.67
N PHE A 192 1.18 3.96 4.85
CA PHE A 192 0.33 2.83 4.51
C PHE A 192 -0.03 2.00 5.74
N THR A 193 0.96 1.61 6.56
CA THR A 193 0.74 0.83 7.78
C THR A 193 -0.18 1.55 8.75
N LEU A 194 0.05 2.83 9.03
CA LEU A 194 -0.78 3.59 9.97
C LEU A 194 -2.22 3.76 9.45
N VAL A 195 -2.40 4.04 8.16
CA VAL A 195 -3.74 4.14 7.55
C VAL A 195 -4.46 2.80 7.64
N PHE A 196 -3.81 1.69 7.30
CA PHE A 196 -4.44 0.36 7.36
C PHE A 196 -4.80 -0.05 8.79
N VAL A 197 -3.86 0.10 9.74
CA VAL A 197 -4.10 -0.23 11.15
C VAL A 197 -5.20 0.64 11.75
N ARG A 198 -5.22 1.95 11.44
CA ARG A 198 -6.26 2.86 11.94
C ARG A 198 -7.63 2.53 11.37
N VAL A 199 -7.72 2.24 10.07
CA VAL A 199 -8.97 1.83 9.42
C VAL A 199 -9.46 0.52 10.03
N TYR A 200 -8.57 -0.47 10.17
CA TYR A 200 -8.89 -1.73 10.82
C TYR A 200 -9.45 -1.53 12.24
N HIS A 201 -8.78 -0.73 13.07
CA HIS A 201 -9.22 -0.44 14.44
C HIS A 201 -10.60 0.23 14.50
N ILE A 202 -10.88 1.20 13.63
CA ILE A 202 -12.16 1.93 13.61
C ILE A 202 -13.34 1.02 13.27
N TRP A 203 -13.13 -0.03 12.48
CA TRP A 203 -14.21 -0.90 12.01
C TRP A 203 -14.33 -2.20 12.79
N LEU A 204 -13.28 -2.62 13.50
CA LEU A 204 -13.33 -3.80 14.37
C LEU A 204 -14.17 -3.55 15.63
N TRP A 205 -14.06 -2.34 16.20
CA TRP A 205 -14.78 -1.91 17.41
C TRP A 205 -16.05 -1.13 17.04
#